data_AF-A0A832R7X9-F1
#
_entry.id   AF-A0A832R7X9-F1
#
_cell.length_a   1.000
_cell.length_b   1.000
_cell.length_c   1.000
_cell.angle_alpha   90.00
_cell.angle_beta   90.00
_cell.angle_gamma   90.00
#
_symmetry.space_group_name_H-M   'P 1'
#
loop_
_entity.id
_entity.type
_entity.pdbx_description
1 polymer ?
#
loop_
_entity_poly.entity_id
_entity_poly.type
_entity_poly.pdbx_seq_one_letter_code
_entity_poly.pdbx_strand_id
1 'polypeptide(L)'
;ITSLIKPFEKKVNFISSKTENRTAIINDFRSGKIKILVTTTILERGITLKGINICVLGSEHKIFSSSTLIQICGRVGRKKDYPYGEIIYFHNGITLAMIKSYIFLFYMNYKRKRYFDKNKIVEQNCRNNTYEKN
;
A
#
# COMPACT_ATOMS: atom_id res chain seq x y z
N ILE A 1 14.57 -13.19 -4.38
CA ILE A 1 13.42 -12.85 -3.47
C ILE A 1 13.48 -13.66 -2.19
N THR A 2 13.62 -14.99 -2.24
CA THR A 2 13.76 -15.86 -1.06
C THR A 2 14.90 -15.43 -0.11
N SER A 3 16.10 -15.10 -0.62
CA SER A 3 17.20 -14.58 0.23
C SER A 3 16.93 -13.21 0.86
N LEU A 4 16.16 -12.33 0.21
CA LEU A 4 15.84 -11.00 0.74
C LEU A 4 14.85 -11.09 1.91
N ILE A 5 14.06 -12.15 1.92
CA ILE A 5 12.98 -12.36 2.89
C ILE A 5 13.42 -13.25 4.06
N LYS A 6 14.55 -13.96 3.96
CA LYS A 6 15.10 -14.82 5.03
C LYS A 6 15.06 -14.22 6.45
N PRO A 7 15.42 -12.94 6.68
CA PRO A 7 15.35 -12.34 8.02
C PRO A 7 13.93 -12.24 8.59
N PHE A 8 12.93 -12.25 7.71
CA PHE A 8 11.51 -12.09 8.03
C PHE A 8 10.69 -13.37 7.77
N GLU A 9 11.34 -14.49 7.47
CA GLU A 9 10.72 -15.72 6.95
C GLU A 9 9.56 -16.21 7.83
N LYS A 10 9.68 -16.08 9.16
CA LYS A 10 8.63 -16.45 10.13
C LYS A 10 7.41 -15.52 10.15
N LYS A 11 7.43 -14.40 9.43
CA LYS A 11 6.38 -13.36 9.40
C LYS A 11 5.95 -12.97 7.98
N VAL A 12 6.29 -13.79 6.99
CA VAL A 12 5.91 -13.58 5.59
C VAL A 12 4.91 -14.64 5.15
N ASN A 13 3.91 -14.24 4.39
CA ASN A 13 2.97 -15.19 3.77
C ASN A 13 2.67 -14.79 2.31
N PHE A 14 2.17 -15.73 1.53
CA PHE A 14 1.94 -15.59 0.10
C PHE A 14 0.47 -15.85 -0.22
N ILE A 15 -0.13 -14.97 -1.02
CA ILE A 15 -1.49 -15.18 -1.55
C ILE A 15 -1.47 -15.07 -3.07
N SER A 16 -2.17 -15.98 -3.73
CA SER A 16 -2.42 -15.95 -5.16
C SER A 16 -3.88 -16.32 -5.46
N SER A 17 -4.24 -16.38 -6.75
CA SER A 17 -5.55 -16.87 -7.19
C SER A 17 -5.86 -18.31 -6.75
N LYS A 18 -4.82 -19.13 -6.51
CA LYS A 18 -4.95 -20.54 -6.13
C LYS A 18 -4.99 -20.77 -4.62
N THR A 19 -4.85 -19.72 -3.81
CA THR A 19 -4.88 -19.86 -2.36
C THR A 19 -6.32 -20.06 -1.90
N GLU A 20 -6.62 -21.17 -1.24
CA GLU A 20 -7.97 -21.47 -0.73
C GLU A 20 -8.26 -20.68 0.56
N ASN A 21 -7.31 -20.63 1.49
CA ASN A 21 -7.52 -20.03 2.82
C ASN A 21 -7.15 -18.54 2.91
N ARG A 22 -7.60 -17.74 1.93
CA ARG A 22 -7.23 -16.30 1.81
C ARG A 22 -7.67 -15.49 3.02
N THR A 23 -8.89 -15.73 3.52
CA THR A 23 -9.48 -14.97 4.61
C THR A 23 -8.68 -15.10 5.91
N ALA A 24 -8.23 -16.32 6.24
CA ALA A 24 -7.39 -16.54 7.42
C ALA A 24 -6.06 -15.79 7.33
N ILE A 25 -5.37 -15.87 6.19
CA ILE A 25 -4.10 -15.18 5.97
C ILE A 25 -4.27 -13.66 6.04
N ILE A 26 -5.36 -13.12 5.47
CA ILE A 26 -5.69 -11.69 5.56
C ILE A 26 -5.95 -11.27 7.01
N ASN A 27 -6.63 -12.10 7.81
CA ASN A 27 -6.87 -11.81 9.21
C ASN A 27 -5.59 -11.87 10.06
N ASP A 28 -4.71 -12.82 9.78
CA ASP A 28 -3.39 -12.90 10.42
C ASP A 28 -2.48 -11.72 10.02
N PHE A 29 -2.60 -11.22 8.79
CA PHE A 29 -1.94 -9.99 8.37
C PHE A 29 -2.53 -8.75 9.07
N ARG A 30 -3.86 -8.65 9.17
CA ARG A 30 -4.55 -7.55 9.88
C ARG A 30 -4.23 -7.50 11.37
N SER A 31 -4.11 -8.66 12.01
CA SER A 31 -3.72 -8.77 13.43
C SER A 31 -2.22 -8.60 13.66
N GLY A 32 -1.41 -8.49 12.59
CA GLY A 32 0.02 -8.26 12.66
C GLY A 32 0.86 -9.50 13.01
N LYS A 33 0.25 -10.70 13.03
CA LYS A 33 0.96 -11.98 13.10
C LYS A 33 1.84 -12.18 11.86
N ILE A 34 1.30 -11.82 10.70
CA ILE A 34 2.07 -11.67 9.45
C ILE A 34 2.45 -10.20 9.29
N LYS A 35 3.71 -9.92 8.96
CA LYS A 35 4.22 -8.55 8.74
C LYS A 35 4.41 -8.22 7.27
N ILE A 36 4.64 -9.23 6.44
CA ILE A 36 4.84 -9.07 5.01
C ILE A 36 3.89 -10.01 4.28
N LEU A 37 3.08 -9.46 3.37
CA LEU A 37 2.20 -10.22 2.52
C LEU A 37 2.63 -10.05 1.07
N VAL A 38 3.05 -11.14 0.45
CA VAL A 38 3.42 -11.16 -0.97
C VAL A 38 2.23 -11.64 -1.77
N THR A 39 1.89 -10.90 -2.83
CA THR A 39 0.76 -11.21 -3.69
C THR A 39 1.06 -10.95 -5.15
N THR A 40 0.32 -11.64 -6.03
CA THR A 40 0.17 -11.24 -7.42
C THR A 40 -0.71 -9.99 -7.55
N THR A 41 -0.81 -9.45 -8.76
CA THR A 41 -1.61 -8.27 -9.11
C THR A 41 -3.12 -8.42 -8.89
N ILE A 42 -3.61 -9.63 -8.57
CA ILE A 42 -5.04 -9.98 -8.42
C ILE A 42 -5.45 -10.01 -6.93
N LEU A 43 -4.85 -9.15 -6.11
CA LEU A 43 -5.36 -8.89 -4.76
C LEU A 43 -5.68 -7.40 -4.59
N GLU A 44 -6.83 -6.97 -5.09
CA GLU A 44 -7.38 -5.69 -4.65
C GLU A 44 -8.92 -5.58 -4.67
N ARG A 45 -9.65 -6.50 -5.32
CA ARG A 45 -11.12 -6.40 -5.32
C ARG A 45 -11.67 -6.95 -4.02
N GLY A 46 -12.00 -6.03 -3.10
CA GLY A 46 -12.75 -6.32 -1.88
C GLY A 46 -11.93 -6.37 -0.59
N ILE A 47 -10.60 -6.25 -0.63
CA ILE A 47 -9.78 -6.30 0.58
C ILE A 47 -9.26 -4.90 0.92
N THR A 48 -9.78 -4.34 2.00
CA THR A 48 -9.28 -3.10 2.61
C THR A 48 -8.31 -3.44 3.74
N LEU A 49 -7.05 -3.06 3.58
CA LEU A 49 -5.98 -3.17 4.57
C LEU A 49 -5.61 -1.75 5.01
N LYS A 50 -5.46 -1.54 6.32
CA LYS A 50 -5.22 -0.22 6.92
C LYS A 50 -3.74 -0.11 7.29
N GLY A 51 -3.14 1.07 7.09
CA GLY A 51 -1.79 1.37 7.57
C GLY A 51 -0.69 0.51 6.94
N ILE A 52 -0.83 0.17 5.65
CA ILE A 52 0.17 -0.65 4.94
C ILE A 52 1.05 0.21 4.04
N ASN A 53 2.32 -0.16 3.96
CA ASN A 53 3.22 0.29 2.90
C ASN A 53 3.15 -0.70 1.74
N ILE A 54 3.37 -0.22 0.51
CA ILE A 54 3.30 -1.06 -0.68
C ILE A 54 4.66 -1.06 -1.39
N CYS A 55 5.09 -2.26 -1.76
CA CYS A 55 6.24 -2.50 -2.60
C CYS A 55 5.77 -3.18 -3.89
N VAL A 56 6.10 -2.60 -5.05
CA VAL A 56 5.83 -3.22 -6.36
C VAL A 56 7.13 -3.76 -6.92
N LEU A 57 7.22 -5.09 -7.03
CA LEU A 57 8.36 -5.78 -7.63
C LEU A 57 8.18 -5.88 -9.15
N GLY A 58 9.21 -5.55 -9.92
CA GLY A 58 9.17 -5.62 -11.38
C GLY A 58 8.24 -4.59 -11.99
N SER A 59 8.17 -3.39 -11.40
CA SER A 59 7.25 -2.32 -11.81
C SER A 59 7.48 -1.78 -13.24
N GLU A 60 8.59 -2.14 -13.87
CA GLU A 60 8.89 -1.91 -15.28
C GLU A 60 8.12 -2.83 -16.24
N HIS A 61 7.58 -3.94 -15.73
CA HIS A 61 6.92 -4.93 -16.56
C HIS A 61 5.63 -4.35 -17.18
N LYS A 62 5.36 -4.68 -18.46
CA LYS A 62 4.24 -4.14 -19.26
C LYS A 62 2.84 -4.31 -18.66
N ILE A 63 2.68 -5.21 -17.68
CA ILE A 63 1.40 -5.41 -16.95
C ILE A 63 1.09 -4.21 -16.05
N PHE A 64 2.10 -3.44 -15.64
CA PHE A 64 1.96 -2.27 -14.78
C PHE A 64 1.77 -1.02 -15.63
N SER A 65 0.54 -0.84 -16.11
CA SER A 65 0.14 0.42 -16.73
C SER A 65 0.09 1.55 -15.71
N SER A 66 0.06 2.81 -16.16
CA SER A 66 -0.06 3.96 -15.25
C SER A 66 -1.33 3.90 -14.40
N SER A 67 -2.46 3.44 -14.96
CA SER A 67 -3.71 3.29 -14.22
C SER A 67 -3.62 2.19 -13.16
N THR A 68 -2.97 1.06 -13.48
CA THR A 68 -2.71 -0.02 -12.53
C THR A 68 -1.86 0.47 -11.37
N LEU A 69 -0.76 1.19 -11.65
CA LEU A 69 0.09 1.77 -10.62
C LEU A 69 -0.68 2.78 -9.75
N ILE A 70 -1.45 3.69 -10.35
CA ILE A 70 -2.28 4.66 -9.61
C ILE A 70 -3.29 3.94 -8.69
N GLN A 71 -3.92 2.86 -9.16
CA GLN A 71 -4.88 2.08 -8.36
C GLN A 71 -4.20 1.38 -7.18
N ILE A 72 -3.02 0.80 -7.41
CA ILE A 72 -2.18 0.21 -6.36
C ILE A 72 -1.83 1.29 -5.33
N CYS A 73 -1.36 2.46 -5.77
CA CYS A 73 -1.01 3.56 -4.89
C CYS A 73 -2.20 4.09 -4.11
N GLY A 74 -3.38 4.07 -4.74
CA GLY A 74 -4.63 4.41 -4.09
C GLY A 74 -4.96 3.51 -2.90
N ARG A 75 -4.35 2.33 -2.72
CA ARG A 75 -4.57 1.47 -1.55
C ARG A 75 -3.80 1.95 -0.29
N VAL A 76 -2.91 2.93 -0.45
CA VAL A 76 -2.13 3.54 0.64
C VAL A 76 -2.78 4.84 1.10
N GLY A 77 -2.63 5.21 2.37
CA GLY A 77 -2.97 6.55 2.87
C GLY A 77 -4.48 6.90 2.92
N ARG A 78 -5.39 5.93 2.76
CA ARG A 78 -6.85 6.19 2.67
C ARG A 78 -7.58 6.47 3.97
N LYS A 79 -6.93 6.32 5.13
CA LYS A 79 -7.64 6.45 6.42
C LYS A 79 -7.13 7.67 7.17
N LYS A 80 -8.05 8.39 7.84
CA LYS A 80 -7.72 9.44 8.81
C LYS A 80 -6.67 8.98 9.83
N ASP A 81 -6.76 7.72 10.25
CA ASP A 81 -5.82 7.15 11.23
C ASP A 81 -4.41 6.85 10.66
N TYR A 82 -4.29 6.72 9.34
CA TYR A 82 -3.04 6.44 8.63
C TYR A 82 -3.01 7.24 7.32
N PRO A 83 -2.84 8.57 7.41
CA PRO A 83 -2.91 9.45 6.24
C PRO A 83 -1.66 9.33 5.35
N TYR A 84 -0.58 8.79 5.90
CA TYR A 84 0.68 8.59 5.22
C TYR A 84 0.93 7.09 5.00
N GLY A 85 1.63 6.79 3.92
CA GLY A 85 2.21 5.49 3.68
C GLY A 85 3.14 5.55 2.48
N GLU A 86 4.06 4.60 2.43
CA GLU A 86 5.14 4.59 1.45
C GLU A 86 4.84 3.64 0.31
N ILE A 87 5.31 4.03 -0.87
CA ILE A 87 5.20 3.24 -2.09
C ILE A 87 6.59 3.15 -2.69
N ILE A 88 7.10 1.93 -2.78
CA ILE A 88 8.43 1.65 -3.30
C ILE A 88 8.28 0.82 -4.56
N TYR A 89 8.92 1.28 -5.63
CA TYR A 89 8.99 0.57 -6.89
C TYR A 89 10.37 -0.06 -7.04
N PHE A 90 10.42 -1.39 -7.11
CA PHE A 90 11.63 -2.10 -7.49
C PHE A 90 11.57 -2.37 -8.99
N HIS A 91 12.57 -1.88 -9.71
CA HIS A 91 12.61 -1.93 -11.17
C HIS A 91 14.02 -2.02 -11.72
N ASN A 92 14.15 -2.56 -12.92
CA ASN A 92 15.40 -2.51 -13.70
C ASN A 92 15.47 -1.31 -14.66
N GLY A 93 14.46 -0.43 -14.65
CA GLY A 93 14.45 0.81 -15.44
C GLY A 93 13.19 1.63 -15.20
N ILE A 94 13.28 2.95 -15.38
CA ILE A 94 12.13 3.85 -15.18
C ILE A 94 11.26 3.82 -16.44
N THR A 95 9.98 3.50 -16.29
CA THR A 95 9.03 3.51 -17.42
C THR A 95 8.16 4.77 -17.44
N LEU A 96 7.63 5.09 -18.62
CA LEU A 96 6.68 6.19 -18.77
C LEU A 96 5.42 6.00 -17.91
N ALA A 97 5.00 4.75 -17.67
CA ALA A 97 3.88 4.44 -16.80
C ALA A 97 4.13 4.88 -15.35
N MET A 98 5.36 4.68 -14.86
CA MET A 98 5.78 5.10 -13.51
C MET A 98 5.82 6.62 -13.41
N ILE A 99 6.38 7.31 -14.39
CA ILE A 99 6.43 8.78 -14.43
C ILE A 99 5.02 9.37 -14.44
N LYS A 100 4.13 8.86 -15.31
CA LYS A 100 2.73 9.29 -15.38
C LYS A 100 1.99 9.06 -14.07
N SER A 101 2.21 7.90 -13.43
CA SER A 101 1.66 7.58 -12.11
C SER A 101 2.12 8.59 -11.06
N TYR A 102 3.42 8.87 -11.00
CA TYR A 102 4.01 9.83 -10.06
C TYR A 102 3.42 11.24 -10.22
N ILE A 103 3.40 11.77 -11.46
CA ILE A 103 2.86 13.10 -11.75
C ILE A 103 1.39 13.18 -11.32
N PHE A 104 0.60 12.15 -11.63
CA PHE A 104 -0.81 12.11 -11.25
C PHE A 104 -0.99 12.11 -9.73
N LEU A 105 -0.25 11.27 -9.00
CA LEU A 105 -0.33 11.18 -7.54
C LEU A 105 0.11 12.49 -6.89
N PHE A 106 1.19 13.10 -7.38
CA PHE A 106 1.65 14.41 -6.92
C PHE A 106 0.55 15.46 -7.10
N TYR A 107 -0.04 15.53 -8.28
CA TYR A 107 -1.10 16.48 -8.59
C TYR A 107 -2.35 16.29 -7.71
N MET A 108 -2.74 15.04 -7.47
CA MET A 108 -3.89 14.74 -6.61
C MET A 108 -3.62 15.07 -5.15
N ASN A 109 -2.42 14.79 -4.65
CA ASN A 109 -2.01 15.19 -3.29
C ASN A 109 -1.91 16.71 -3.14
N TYR A 110 -1.41 17.41 -4.16
CA TYR A 110 -1.39 18.87 -4.20
C TYR A 110 -2.81 19.45 -4.14
N LYS A 111 -3.73 18.94 -4.97
CA LYS A 111 -5.15 19.33 -4.94
C LYS A 111 -5.78 19.07 -3.57
N ARG A 112 -5.50 17.91 -2.97
CA ARG A 112 -5.97 17.55 -1.64
C ARG A 112 -5.49 18.58 -0.61
N LYS A 113 -4.20 18.87 -0.54
CA LYS A 113 -3.65 19.88 0.38
C LYS A 113 -4.29 21.25 0.19
N ARG A 114 -4.37 21.73 -1.05
CA ARG A 114 -4.98 23.03 -1.38
C ARG A 114 -6.46 23.09 -0.97
N TYR A 115 -7.20 22.00 -1.12
CA TYR A 115 -8.59 21.91 -0.66
C TYR A 115 -8.69 21.99 0.86
N PHE A 116 -7.82 21.29 1.60
CA PHE A 116 -7.81 21.36 3.07
C PHE A 116 -7.43 22.76 3.58
N ASP A 117 -6.40 23.37 3.00
CA ASP A 117 -5.93 24.72 3.35
C ASP A 117 -7.03 25.77 3.11
N LYS A 118 -7.68 25.76 1.94
CA LYS A 118 -8.74 26.72 1.59
C LYS A 118 -9.95 26.62 2.53
N ASN A 119 -10.29 25.41 2.97
CA ASN A 119 -11.43 25.16 3.83
C ASN A 119 -11.08 25.18 5.34
N LYS A 120 -9.84 25.52 5.72
CA LYS A 120 -9.34 25.46 7.10
C LYS A 120 -9.60 24.11 7.78
N ILE A 121 -9.54 23.02 7.02
CA ILE A 121 -9.74 21.66 7.54
C ILE A 121 -8.39 21.16 8.02
N VAL A 122 -8.27 20.87 9.33
CA VAL A 122 -7.06 20.25 9.89
C VAL A 122 -7.02 18.78 9.46
N GLU A 123 -5.90 18.32 8.89
CA GLU A 123 -5.64 16.89 8.74
C GLU A 123 -5.63 16.26 10.15
N GLN A 124 -6.59 15.38 10.46
CA GLN A 124 -6.60 14.71 11.77
C GLN A 124 -5.28 13.95 11.96
N ASN A 125 -4.48 14.41 12.91
CA ASN A 125 -3.20 13.82 13.29
C ASN A 125 -3.48 12.69 14.29
N CYS A 126 -3.69 11.47 13.81
CA CYS A 126 -4.12 10.34 14.65
C CYS A 126 -2.97 9.60 15.37
N ARG A 127 -1.82 10.25 15.63
CA ARG A 127 -0.71 9.66 16.40
C ARG A 127 -1.01 9.45 17.89
N ASN A 128 -2.15 9.93 18.40
CA ASN A 128 -2.56 9.72 19.78
C ASN A 128 -3.65 8.64 19.87
N ASN A 129 -3.22 7.39 19.90
CA ASN A 129 -3.96 6.29 20.52
C ASN A 129 -2.93 5.26 21.03
N THR A 130 -2.13 5.71 21.99
CA THR A 130 -1.50 4.82 22.97
C THR A 130 -2.43 4.78 24.17
N TYR A 131 -2.78 3.58 24.58
CA TYR A 131 -3.69 3.22 25.65
C TYR A 131 -3.37 3.90 26.98
N GLU A 132 -4.32 4.64 27.56
CA GLU A 132 -4.52 4.73 29.02
C GLU A 132 -6.03 4.82 29.31
N LYS A 133 -6.61 3.67 29.65
CA LYS A 133 -7.76 3.56 30.54
C LYS A 133 -7.43 2.46 31.53
N ASN A 134 -6.91 2.87 32.69
CA ASN A 134 -7.34 2.38 33.99
C ASN A 134 -7.63 3.61 34.83
#